data_AF-A0AAV3PR25-F1
#
_entry.id   AF-A0AAV3PR25-F1
#
_cell.length_a   1.000
_cell.length_b   1.000
_cell.length_c   1.000
_cell.angle_alpha   90.00
_cell.angle_beta   90.00
_cell.angle_gamma   90.00
#
_symmetry.space_group_name_H-M   'P 1'
#
loop_
_entity.id
_entity.type
_entity.pdbx_description
1 polymer ?
#
loop_
_entity_poly.entity_id
_entity_poly.type
_entity_poly.pdbx_seq_one_letter_code
_entity_poly.pdbx_strand_id
1 'polypeptide(L)'
;MNIIANTFIKHFSKPKFFPLHPSFSCSISSLNFQDSTQNQPFPKKALKLINSCYALNHFYQIHAHFFISGLFKNLTFSSRVLKRSSELCEIDYTVLVFRYMTYYDAFSVNTMIKAYSCSSMPQKALVFYFEMLKNEFFPNSFSFPPLISACVKMGSVEMGQICHG
;
A
#
# COMPACT_ATOMS: atom_id res chain seq x y z
N MET A 1 5.66 -8.74 -22.19
CA MET A 1 5.08 -7.41 -21.93
C MET A 1 5.03 -6.64 -23.25
N ASN A 2 3.85 -6.24 -23.73
CA ASN A 2 3.67 -5.66 -25.08
C ASN A 2 4.35 -4.28 -25.25
N ILE A 3 4.66 -3.92 -26.50
CA ILE A 3 5.30 -2.65 -26.89
C ILE A 3 4.54 -1.44 -26.31
N ILE A 4 3.20 -1.49 -26.35
CA ILE A 4 2.31 -0.43 -25.83
C ILE A 4 2.47 -0.23 -24.32
N ALA A 5 2.52 -1.31 -23.53
CA ALA A 5 2.74 -1.23 -22.09
C ALA A 5 4.12 -0.65 -21.77
N ASN A 6 5.15 -1.02 -22.54
CA ASN A 6 6.49 -0.46 -22.36
C ASN A 6 6.58 1.02 -22.73
N THR A 7 5.89 1.46 -23.79
CA THR A 7 5.80 2.88 -24.18
C THR A 7 5.03 3.68 -23.13
N PHE A 8 3.92 3.15 -22.61
CA PHE A 8 3.14 3.75 -21.54
C PHE A 8 3.97 3.95 -20.26
N ILE A 9 4.67 2.90 -19.82
CA ILE A 9 5.57 2.98 -18.67
C ILE A 9 6.66 4.04 -18.93
N LYS A 10 7.31 4.05 -20.09
CA LYS A 10 8.34 5.06 -20.40
C LYS A 10 7.80 6.49 -20.45
N HIS A 11 6.55 6.69 -20.89
CA HIS A 11 5.93 8.00 -21.01
C HIS A 11 5.49 8.57 -19.64
N PHE A 12 5.02 7.71 -18.73
CA PHE A 12 4.49 8.12 -17.42
C PHE A 12 5.43 7.85 -16.23
N SER A 13 6.47 7.05 -16.39
CA SER A 13 7.52 6.85 -15.38
C SER A 13 8.66 7.85 -15.57
N LYS A 14 8.77 8.85 -14.68
CA LYS A 14 10.07 9.48 -14.41
C LYS A 14 10.99 8.45 -13.73
N PRO A 15 12.31 8.45 -14.01
CA PRO A 15 13.19 7.38 -13.55
C PRO A 15 13.47 7.46 -12.05
N LYS A 16 13.49 6.28 -11.41
CA LYS A 16 13.86 5.92 -10.01
C LYS A 16 12.77 6.05 -8.93
N PHE A 17 11.83 5.09 -8.95
CA PHE A 17 11.22 4.45 -7.78
C PHE A 17 11.65 2.97 -7.92
N PHE A 18 12.27 2.23 -7.01
CA PHE A 18 12.45 2.25 -5.56
C PHE A 18 13.88 1.75 -5.26
N PRO A 19 14.69 2.40 -4.40
CA PRO A 19 15.70 1.65 -3.66
C PRO A 19 14.99 0.89 -2.53
N LEU A 20 15.00 -0.43 -2.61
CA LEU A 20 14.75 -1.30 -1.46
C LEU A 20 15.83 -1.01 -0.41
N HIS A 21 15.37 -0.68 0.79
CA HIS A 21 16.11 -0.60 2.05
C HIS A 21 17.01 0.63 2.28
N PRO A 22 16.63 1.50 3.23
CA PRO A 22 17.56 2.04 4.20
C PRO A 22 17.49 1.18 5.46
N SER A 23 18.53 0.40 5.72
CA SER A 23 18.74 -0.28 7.01
C SER A 23 19.00 0.78 8.08
N PHE A 24 17.94 1.27 8.71
CA PHE A 24 18.08 1.97 9.98
C PHE A 24 18.18 0.94 11.10
N SER A 25 19.41 0.57 11.46
CA SER A 25 19.71 -0.07 12.74
C SER A 25 19.67 1.01 13.82
N CYS A 26 18.47 1.30 14.35
CA CYS A 26 18.38 2.04 15.60
C CYS A 26 18.36 1.03 16.76
N SER A 27 19.48 0.94 17.48
CA SER A 27 19.58 0.17 18.72
C SER A 27 18.76 0.86 19.79
N ILE A 28 17.52 0.40 20.00
CA ILE A 28 16.74 0.79 21.18
C ILE A 28 16.74 -0.40 22.13
N SER A 29 17.44 -0.21 23.25
CA SER A 29 17.43 -1.09 24.41
C SER A 29 16.00 -1.44 24.81
N SER A 30 15.74 -2.73 24.95
CA SER A 30 14.49 -3.34 25.36
C SER A 30 13.94 -2.72 26.66
N LEU A 31 12.89 -1.90 26.54
CA LEU A 31 12.01 -1.60 27.66
C LEU A 31 11.01 -2.75 27.78
N ASN A 32 11.26 -3.63 28.77
CA ASN A 32 10.29 -4.62 29.22
C ASN A 32 9.09 -3.89 29.83
N PHE A 33 8.00 -3.78 29.07
CA PHE A 33 6.70 -3.43 29.62
C PHE A 33 6.00 -4.71 30.06
N GLN A 34 6.18 -5.08 31.33
CA GLN A 34 5.16 -5.82 32.05
C GLN A 34 4.08 -4.81 32.41
N ASP A 35 2.87 -4.99 31.89
CA ASP A 35 1.72 -4.45 32.58
C ASP A 35 0.56 -5.43 32.55
N SER A 36 0.17 -5.79 33.76
CA SER A 36 -0.93 -6.64 34.15
C SER A 36 -2.24 -5.86 34.10
N THR A 37 -3.24 -6.45 33.45
CA THR A 37 -4.70 -6.48 33.75
C THR A 37 -5.58 -6.26 32.50
N GLN A 38 -6.45 -7.26 32.27
CA GLN A 38 -7.45 -7.44 31.17
C GLN A 38 -6.91 -8.03 29.84
N ASN A 39 -6.67 -9.34 29.86
CA ASN A 39 -5.97 -10.12 28.83
C ASN A 39 -6.80 -10.37 27.55
N GLN A 40 -6.75 -9.43 26.61
CA GLN A 40 -6.62 -9.77 25.20
C GLN A 40 -5.16 -9.49 24.79
N PRO A 41 -4.49 -10.36 24.03
CA PRO A 41 -3.11 -10.09 23.61
C PRO A 41 -3.08 -8.76 22.88
N PHE A 42 -2.25 -7.82 23.35
CA PHE A 42 -2.06 -6.47 22.83
C PHE A 42 -2.14 -6.36 21.29
N PRO A 43 -1.55 -7.29 20.50
CA PRO A 43 -1.75 -7.38 19.05
C PRO A 43 -3.21 -7.32 18.56
N LYS A 44 -4.14 -8.01 19.22
CA LYS A 44 -5.57 -8.05 18.82
C LYS A 44 -6.28 -6.72 19.08
N LYS A 45 -5.98 -6.07 20.21
CA LYS A 45 -6.56 -4.76 20.56
C LYS A 45 -6.08 -3.70 19.58
N ALA A 46 -4.78 -3.69 19.26
CA ALA A 46 -4.18 -2.81 18.27
C ALA A 46 -4.83 -2.96 16.88
N LEU A 47 -5.07 -4.19 16.41
CA LEU A 47 -5.76 -4.44 15.14
C LEU A 47 -7.21 -3.95 15.15
N LYS A 48 -7.92 -4.11 16.26
CA LYS A 48 -9.29 -3.57 16.39
C LYS A 48 -9.29 -2.05 16.27
N LEU A 49 -8.38 -1.37 16.98
CA LEU A 49 -8.27 0.09 17.00
C LEU A 49 -8.02 0.67 15.61
N ILE A 50 -7.05 0.13 14.85
CA ILE A 50 -6.76 0.63 13.51
C ILE A 50 -7.95 0.42 12.56
N ASN A 51 -8.62 -0.74 12.62
CA ASN A 51 -9.74 -1.04 11.75
C ASN A 51 -10.98 -0.16 11.99
N SER A 52 -11.18 0.33 13.22
CA SER A 52 -12.32 1.19 13.57
C SER A 52 -11.98 2.69 13.58
N CYS A 53 -10.75 3.07 13.23
CA CYS A 53 -10.31 4.46 13.32
C CYS A 53 -10.76 5.27 12.09
N TYR A 54 -11.61 6.29 12.26
CA TYR A 54 -12.07 7.17 11.17
C TYR A 54 -11.54 8.61 11.26
N ALA A 55 -10.93 8.99 12.40
CA ALA A 55 -10.34 10.30 12.58
C ALA A 55 -8.87 10.30 12.15
N LEU A 56 -8.47 11.23 11.30
CA LEU A 56 -7.12 11.30 10.74
C LEU A 56 -6.03 11.47 11.82
N ASN A 57 -6.31 12.30 12.83
CA ASN A 57 -5.39 12.52 13.95
C ASN A 57 -5.12 11.23 14.75
N HIS A 58 -6.17 10.45 15.04
CA HIS A 58 -6.01 9.16 15.72
C HIS A 58 -5.30 8.14 14.85
N PHE A 59 -5.55 8.14 13.55
CA PHE A 59 -4.86 7.26 12.60
C PHE A 59 -3.35 7.53 12.62
N TYR A 60 -2.91 8.79 12.58
CA TYR A 60 -1.49 9.14 12.65
C TYR A 60 -0.85 8.74 13.97
N GLN A 61 -1.55 8.90 15.10
CA GLN A 61 -1.06 8.43 16.41
C GLN A 61 -0.88 6.91 16.42
N ILE A 62 -1.87 6.15 15.92
CA ILE A 62 -1.79 4.68 15.84
C ILE A 62 -0.64 4.25 14.92
N HIS A 63 -0.50 4.87 13.75
CA HIS A 63 0.56 4.53 12.81
C HIS A 63 1.95 4.83 13.40
N ALA A 64 2.15 6.01 14.00
CA ALA A 64 3.40 6.37 14.67
C ALA A 64 3.75 5.35 15.78
N HIS A 65 2.75 4.98 16.57
CA HIS A 65 2.93 3.98 17.62
C HIS A 65 3.26 2.59 17.06
N PHE A 66 2.62 2.14 15.97
CA PHE A 66 2.97 0.88 15.30
C PHE A 66 4.39 0.90 14.75
N PHE A 67 4.85 2.05 14.25
CA PHE A 67 6.20 2.21 13.73
C PHE A 67 7.24 2.13 14.87
N ILE A 68 7.05 2.89 15.94
CA ILE A 68 7.98 2.95 17.09
C ILE A 68 8.04 1.61 17.85
N SER A 69 6.89 0.95 18.05
CA SER A 69 6.83 -0.36 18.71
C SER A 69 7.35 -1.52 17.85
N GLY A 70 7.71 -1.26 16.58
CA GLY A 70 8.15 -2.28 15.63
C GLY A 70 7.02 -3.16 15.07
N LEU A 71 5.77 -2.99 15.50
CA LEU A 71 4.62 -3.73 14.98
C LEU A 71 4.43 -3.53 13.47
N PHE A 72 4.78 -2.37 12.93
CA PHE A 72 4.67 -2.07 11.50
C PHE A 72 5.51 -3.00 10.61
N LYS A 73 6.59 -3.61 11.14
CA LYS A 73 7.40 -4.60 10.41
C LYS A 73 6.62 -5.88 10.08
N ASN A 74 5.55 -6.17 10.83
CA ASN A 74 4.71 -7.32 10.59
C ASN A 74 3.64 -6.99 9.53
N LEU A 75 3.54 -7.86 8.51
CA LEU A 75 2.61 -7.70 7.37
C LEU A 75 1.15 -7.49 7.80
N THR A 76 0.72 -8.13 8.88
CA THR A 76 -0.66 -8.01 9.37
C THR A 76 -0.95 -6.57 9.80
N PHE A 77 -0.02 -5.90 10.48
CA PHE A 77 -0.26 -4.53 10.96
C PHE A 77 -0.04 -3.51 9.85
N SER A 78 1.03 -3.64 9.07
CA SER A 78 1.30 -2.73 7.96
C SER A 78 0.22 -2.77 6.89
N SER A 79 -0.32 -3.94 6.55
CA SER A 79 -1.43 -4.06 5.60
C SER A 79 -2.70 -3.35 6.08
N ARG A 80 -2.99 -3.36 7.40
CA ARG A 80 -4.12 -2.61 7.96
C ARG A 80 -3.88 -1.11 7.97
N VAL A 81 -2.67 -0.66 8.31
CA VAL A 81 -2.29 0.75 8.21
C VAL A 81 -2.40 1.22 6.76
N LEU A 82 -1.89 0.43 5.81
CA LEU A 82 -1.99 0.73 4.37
C LEU A 82 -3.44 0.89 3.94
N LYS A 83 -4.29 -0.07 4.28
CA LYS A 83 -5.71 0.00 3.93
C LYS A 83 -6.39 1.23 4.52
N ARG A 84 -6.23 1.48 5.82
CA ARG A 84 -6.83 2.68 6.45
C ARG A 84 -6.27 3.97 5.88
N SER A 85 -4.98 4.02 5.55
CA SER A 85 -4.39 5.19 4.90
C SER A 85 -5.06 5.45 3.54
N SER A 86 -5.33 4.42 2.74
CA SER A 86 -5.97 4.57 1.42
C SER A 86 -7.42 5.04 1.49
N GLU A 87 -8.07 4.92 2.65
CA GLU A 87 -9.46 5.29 2.88
C GLU A 87 -9.60 6.67 3.57
N LEU A 88 -8.56 7.15 4.25
CA LEU A 88 -8.59 8.37 5.07
C LEU A 88 -7.63 9.46 4.59
N CYS A 89 -6.56 9.10 3.88
CA CYS A 89 -5.46 10.00 3.56
C CYS A 89 -5.40 10.28 2.06
N GLU A 90 -4.67 11.35 1.72
CA GLU A 90 -4.23 11.58 0.35
C GLU A 90 -3.28 10.47 -0.13
N ILE A 91 -3.28 10.24 -1.45
CA ILE A 91 -2.53 9.16 -2.08
C ILE A 91 -1.04 9.19 -1.74
N ASP A 92 -0.44 10.37 -1.60
CA ASP A 92 0.99 10.51 -1.30
C ASP A 92 1.36 9.88 0.05
N TYR A 93 0.48 9.97 1.05
CA TYR A 93 0.69 9.33 2.34
C TYR A 93 0.56 7.81 2.24
N THR A 94 -0.44 7.31 1.51
CA THR A 94 -0.60 5.87 1.26
C THR A 94 0.60 5.27 0.54
N VAL A 95 1.15 5.98 -0.45
CA VAL A 95 2.39 5.61 -1.13
C VAL A 95 3.55 5.57 -0.16
N LEU A 96 3.67 6.56 0.74
CA LEU A 96 4.69 6.57 1.78
C LEU A 96 4.60 5.36 2.69
N VAL A 97 3.40 5.02 3.17
CA VAL A 97 3.15 3.82 4.00
C VAL A 97 3.62 2.57 3.27
N PHE A 98 3.20 2.37 2.02
CA PHE A 98 3.59 1.21 1.22
C PHE A 98 5.11 1.11 1.05
N ARG A 99 5.79 2.24 0.80
CA ARG A 99 7.25 2.30 0.65
C ARG A 99 8.03 1.85 1.89
N TYR A 100 7.47 2.02 3.07
CA TYR A 100 8.11 1.61 4.32
C TYR A 100 7.73 0.19 4.77
N MET A 101 6.83 -0.50 4.06
CA MET A 101 6.49 -1.89 4.37
C MET A 101 7.68 -2.80 4.06
N THR A 102 8.06 -3.65 5.01
CA THR A 102 9.12 -4.65 4.81
C THR A 102 8.68 -5.77 3.89
N TYR A 103 7.42 -6.17 3.98
CA TYR A 103 6.80 -7.22 3.18
C TYR A 103 5.45 -6.71 2.67
N TYR A 104 5.05 -7.15 1.49
CA TYR A 104 3.73 -6.89 0.92
C TYR A 104 3.22 -8.15 0.22
N ASP A 105 1.89 -8.27 0.17
CA ASP A 105 1.17 -9.37 -0.46
C ASP A 105 0.20 -8.86 -1.53
N ALA A 106 -0.56 -9.77 -2.13
CA ALA A 106 -1.53 -9.40 -3.15
C ALA A 106 -2.59 -8.42 -2.64
N PHE A 107 -2.96 -8.50 -1.37
CA PHE A 107 -3.86 -7.54 -0.75
C PHE A 107 -3.27 -6.13 -0.71
N SER A 108 -2.00 -6.01 -0.35
CA SER A 108 -1.28 -4.73 -0.28
C SER A 108 -1.14 -4.09 -1.66
N VAL A 109 -0.77 -4.89 -2.67
CA VAL A 109 -0.68 -4.46 -4.07
C VAL A 109 -2.05 -4.02 -4.60
N ASN A 110 -3.10 -4.81 -4.39
CA ASN A 110 -4.46 -4.45 -4.82
C ASN A 110 -4.98 -3.19 -4.12
N THR A 111 -4.59 -2.97 -2.86
CA THR A 111 -4.91 -1.74 -2.12
C THR A 111 -4.27 -0.53 -2.80
N MET A 112 -3.00 -0.63 -3.21
CA MET A 112 -2.31 0.44 -3.94
C MET A 112 -2.90 0.71 -5.32
N ILE A 113 -3.23 -0.33 -6.08
CA ILE A 113 -3.90 -0.19 -7.39
C ILE A 113 -5.22 0.57 -7.21
N LYS A 114 -6.02 0.18 -6.23
CA LYS A 114 -7.29 0.87 -5.91
C LYS A 114 -7.05 2.32 -5.50
N ALA A 115 -6.10 2.58 -4.61
CA ALA A 115 -5.77 3.92 -4.14
C ALA A 115 -5.40 4.85 -5.30
N TYR A 116 -4.51 4.41 -6.20
CA TYR A 116 -4.19 5.18 -7.40
C TYR A 116 -5.39 5.38 -8.32
N SER A 117 -6.20 4.33 -8.55
CA SER A 117 -7.37 4.42 -9.44
C SER A 117 -8.40 5.45 -8.94
N CYS A 118 -8.50 5.63 -7.63
CA CYS A 118 -9.40 6.60 -6.99
C CYS A 118 -8.80 8.00 -6.86
N SER A 119 -7.48 8.15 -6.99
CA SER A 119 -6.77 9.42 -6.84
C SER A 119 -6.97 10.36 -8.06
N SER A 120 -6.39 11.55 -7.97
CA SER A 120 -6.24 12.49 -9.09
C SER A 120 -5.27 11.99 -10.19
N MET A 121 -4.62 10.85 -9.99
CA MET A 121 -3.62 10.28 -10.90
C MET A 121 -3.94 8.81 -11.28
N PRO A 122 -5.10 8.52 -11.87
CA PRO A 122 -5.52 7.14 -12.19
C PRO A 122 -4.53 6.38 -13.09
N GLN A 123 -3.80 7.07 -13.96
CA GLN A 123 -2.74 6.50 -14.80
C GLN A 123 -1.62 5.82 -14.00
N LYS A 124 -1.35 6.27 -12.77
CA LYS A 124 -0.37 5.62 -11.90
C LYS A 124 -0.80 4.23 -11.44
N ALA A 125 -2.10 3.90 -11.47
CA ALA A 125 -2.58 2.55 -11.16
C ALA A 125 -2.04 1.53 -12.18
N LEU A 126 -2.06 1.89 -13.47
CA LEU A 126 -1.52 1.07 -14.55
C LEU A 126 0.00 0.97 -14.48
N VAL A 127 0.69 2.09 -14.26
CA VAL A 127 2.15 2.10 -14.09
C VAL A 127 2.57 1.18 -12.95
N PHE A 128 1.93 1.32 -11.79
CA PHE A 128 2.20 0.50 -10.62
C PHE A 128 1.87 -0.98 -10.87
N TYR A 129 0.77 -1.29 -11.54
CA TYR A 129 0.40 -2.65 -11.91
C TYR A 129 1.45 -3.32 -12.78
N PHE A 130 1.88 -2.67 -13.87
CA PHE A 130 2.91 -3.25 -14.75
C PHE A 130 4.27 -3.37 -14.05
N GLU A 131 4.59 -2.47 -13.12
CA GLU A 131 5.78 -2.60 -12.27
C GLU A 131 5.67 -3.83 -11.37
N MET A 132 4.53 -4.05 -10.73
CA MET A 132 4.33 -5.24 -9.88
C MET A 132 4.38 -6.53 -10.69
N LEU A 133 3.84 -6.56 -11.92
CA LEU A 133 3.99 -7.71 -12.83
C LEU A 133 5.46 -8.05 -13.12
N LYS A 134 6.36 -7.05 -13.19
CA LYS A 134 7.81 -7.29 -13.35
C LYS A 134 8.42 -7.92 -12.10
N ASN A 135 7.87 -7.62 -10.93
CA ASN A 135 8.28 -8.15 -9.64
C ASN A 135 7.50 -9.42 -9.26
N GLU A 136 7.11 -10.22 -10.25
CA GLU A 136 6.44 -11.53 -10.08
C GLU A 136 5.12 -11.49 -9.29
N PHE A 137 4.44 -10.34 -9.27
CA PHE A 137 3.07 -10.27 -8.77
C PHE A 137 2.12 -10.98 -9.74
N PHE A 138 1.28 -11.88 -9.21
CA PHE A 138 0.20 -12.52 -9.94
C PHE A 138 -1.12 -11.79 -9.68
N PRO A 139 -1.70 -11.11 -10.69
CA PRO A 139 -2.99 -10.45 -10.55
C PRO A 139 -4.10 -11.45 -10.24
N ASN A 140 -5.12 -10.98 -9.53
CA ASN A 140 -6.31 -11.79 -9.23
C ASN A 140 -7.59 -10.99 -9.53
N SER A 141 -8.75 -11.58 -9.27
CA SER A 141 -10.05 -10.95 -9.54
C SER A 141 -10.25 -9.58 -8.87
N PHE A 142 -9.49 -9.25 -7.82
CA PHE A 142 -9.53 -7.95 -7.16
C PHE A 142 -8.64 -6.88 -7.83
N SER A 143 -7.71 -7.28 -8.70
CA SER A 143 -6.81 -6.37 -9.41
C SER A 143 -7.51 -5.65 -10.57
N PHE A 144 -8.36 -6.34 -11.31
CA PHE A 144 -8.92 -5.83 -12.57
C PHE A 144 -9.98 -4.72 -12.41
N PRO A 145 -10.94 -4.79 -11.47
CA PRO A 145 -11.94 -3.73 -11.33
C PRO A 145 -11.36 -2.31 -11.13
N PRO A 146 -10.38 -2.07 -10.23
CA PRO A 146 -9.77 -0.74 -10.12
C PRO A 146 -8.92 -0.37 -11.34
N LEU A 147 -8.30 -1.33 -12.05
CA LEU A 147 -7.57 -1.04 -13.28
C LEU A 147 -8.51 -0.59 -14.40
N ILE A 148 -9.63 -1.28 -14.59
CA ILE A 148 -10.65 -0.90 -15.57
C ILE A 148 -11.21 0.48 -15.23
N SER A 149 -11.50 0.74 -13.94
CA SER A 149 -11.95 2.07 -13.50
C SER A 149 -10.93 3.17 -13.85
N ALA A 150 -9.63 2.90 -13.68
CA ALA A 150 -8.57 3.82 -14.09
C ALA A 150 -8.55 4.05 -15.61
N CYS A 151 -8.68 2.98 -16.42
CA CYS A 151 -8.74 3.08 -17.88
C CYS A 151 -9.94 3.92 -18.35
N VAL A 152 -11.11 3.74 -17.73
CA VAL A 152 -12.31 4.54 -18.02
C VAL A 152 -12.06 6.02 -17.68
N LYS A 153 -11.49 6.31 -16.51
CA LYS A 153 -11.15 7.69 -16.11
C LYS A 153 -10.14 8.37 -17.05
N MET A 154 -9.28 7.58 -17.69
CA MET A 154 -8.33 8.06 -18.69
C MET A 154 -8.92 8.12 -20.11
N GLY A 155 -10.12 7.59 -20.34
CA GLY A 155 -10.72 7.46 -21.66
C GLY A 155 -9.97 6.50 -22.60
N SER A 156 -9.24 5.51 -22.05
CA SER A 156 -8.38 4.61 -22.84
C SER A 156 -8.93 3.18 -22.88
N VAL A 157 -9.63 2.86 -23.97
CA VAL A 157 -10.17 1.50 -24.23
C VAL A 157 -9.03 0.50 -24.47
N GLU A 158 -8.00 0.90 -25.20
CA GLU A 158 -6.82 0.08 -25.49
C GLU A 158 -6.12 -0.40 -24.20
N MET A 159 -5.93 0.47 -23.22
CA MET A 159 -5.35 0.09 -21.92
C MET A 159 -6.27 -0.86 -21.14
N GLY A 160 -7.59 -0.69 -21.28
CA GLY A 160 -8.58 -1.61 -20.72
C GLY A 160 -8.41 -3.03 -21.27
N GLN A 161 -8.27 -3.16 -22.60
CA GLN A 161 -8.03 -4.44 -23.27
C GLN A 161 -6.71 -5.08 -22.83
N ILE A 162 -5.63 -4.31 -22.76
CA ILE A 162 -4.32 -4.82 -22.32
C ILE A 162 -4.36 -5.34 -20.88
N CYS A 163 -5.13 -4.70 -20.00
CA CYS A 163 -5.23 -5.13 -18.60
C CYS A 163 -6.10 -6.37 -18.42
N HIS A 164 -7.17 -6.49 -19.21
CA HIS A 164 -8.16 -7.56 -19.08
C HIS A 164 -7.75 -8.84 -19.84
N GLY A 165 -6.95 -8.71 -20.91
CA GLY A 165 -6.69 -9.79 -21.86
C GLY A 165 -7.71 -9.81 -23.00
#